data_AF-A0A258YFC8-F1
#
_entry.id   AF-A0A258YFC8-F1
#
_cell.length_a   1.000
_cell.length_b   1.000
_cell.length_c   1.000
_cell.angle_alpha   90.00
_cell.angle_beta   90.00
_cell.angle_gamma   90.00
#
_symmetry.space_group_name_H-M   'P 1'
#
loop_
_entity.id
_entity.type
_entity.pdbx_description
1 polymer ?
#
loop_
_entity_poly.entity_id
_entity_poly.type
_entity_poly.pdbx_seq_one_letter_code
_entity_poly.pdbx_strand_id
1 'polypeptide(L)'
;MNTEIVKIDPKEYGIEDTKAADIQAQFKPMLDKMVELESDYNEVLNLPVEEKETAKKARELRLKYMKIRTATLDIHKKQKAFYLAGGRFVDGWMNAQKFASLGKEEKLEEIEKYAENLEKERLEKLQSEREAALAPYEVENIETLSLAKMADNVWENFLAGSKANYEAKKQAEQEAKEAEEKRRKEEEAEREKVRLENERLKKEAEALKALRDERSKLIAPYIQFLGDFNATLELSDEDFVSVLSSAKSAKEAHYEAERLKAEEEEKERQKQIEEQRKKNIEEAKKRKEAEEKAEKERKDREAAEKELAAEKQRQAEAAAEAERLAELELSKGDKDKMQSLIDDLTALKTKYQFKSKKHKALYEAIKELITKTVTYVEGKQ
;
A
#
# COMPACT_ATOMS: atom_id res chain seq x y z
N MET A 1 -26.05 112.90 55.27
CA MET A 1 -26.28 111.48 55.68
C MET A 1 -25.23 111.18 56.72
N ASN A 2 -25.59 110.85 57.96
CA ASN A 2 -24.59 110.49 58.98
C ASN A 2 -23.99 109.13 58.62
N THR A 3 -22.78 109.14 58.09
CA THR A 3 -21.97 107.94 57.87
C THR A 3 -21.37 107.52 59.21
N GLU A 4 -22.14 106.80 60.04
CA GLU A 4 -21.58 106.23 61.26
C GLU A 4 -20.47 105.23 60.90
N ILE A 5 -19.29 105.43 61.49
CA ILE A 5 -18.15 104.54 61.30
C ILE A 5 -18.52 103.18 61.88
N VAL A 6 -18.49 102.13 61.05
CA VAL A 6 -18.83 100.76 61.44
C VAL A 6 -17.95 100.32 62.62
N LYS A 7 -18.58 99.89 63.72
CA LYS A 7 -17.90 99.31 64.88
C LYS A 7 -17.47 97.88 64.55
N ILE A 8 -16.18 97.59 64.68
CA ILE A 8 -15.62 96.24 64.48
C ILE A 8 -15.55 95.55 65.85
N ASP A 9 -16.18 94.37 65.98
CA ASP A 9 -16.13 93.57 67.22
C ASP A 9 -14.84 92.72 67.26
N PRO A 10 -13.94 92.93 68.25
CA PRO A 10 -12.73 92.12 68.42
C PRO A 10 -12.97 90.62 68.58
N LYS A 11 -14.12 90.22 69.14
CA LYS A 11 -14.43 88.83 69.46
C LYS A 11 -14.62 87.96 68.23
N GLU A 12 -15.11 88.55 67.13
CA GLU A 12 -15.25 87.84 65.84
C GLU A 12 -13.90 87.37 65.27
N TYR A 13 -12.80 87.99 65.70
CA TYR A 13 -11.44 87.69 65.23
C TYR A 13 -10.60 86.91 66.25
N GLY A 14 -11.19 86.53 67.40
CA GLY A 14 -10.48 85.83 68.47
C GLY A 14 -9.35 86.64 69.10
N ILE A 15 -9.42 87.97 69.05
CA ILE A 15 -8.40 88.86 69.60
C ILE A 15 -8.83 89.31 71.01
N GLU A 16 -7.87 89.31 71.93
CA GLU A 16 -8.05 89.81 73.29
C GLU A 16 -8.38 91.31 73.29
N ASP A 17 -9.32 91.72 74.15
CA ASP A 17 -9.84 93.10 74.20
C ASP A 17 -8.72 94.15 74.39
N THR A 18 -7.68 93.83 75.14
CA THR A 18 -6.51 94.69 75.38
C THR A 18 -5.71 94.94 74.08
N LYS A 19 -5.38 93.87 73.34
CA LYS A 19 -4.66 93.94 72.07
C LYS A 19 -5.52 94.56 70.98
N ALA A 20 -6.81 94.30 70.99
CA ALA A 20 -7.74 94.93 70.06
C ALA A 20 -7.82 96.44 70.30
N ALA A 21 -7.83 96.89 71.55
CA ALA A 21 -7.75 98.30 71.90
C ALA A 21 -6.45 98.94 71.40
N ASP A 22 -5.31 98.26 71.51
CA ASP A 22 -4.02 98.76 70.97
C ASP A 22 -4.03 98.91 69.45
N ILE A 23 -4.63 97.96 68.72
CA ILE A 23 -4.79 98.07 67.26
C ILE A 23 -5.73 99.24 66.93
N GLN A 24 -6.89 99.32 67.59
CA GLN A 24 -7.88 100.38 67.38
C GLN A 24 -7.28 101.77 67.63
N ALA A 25 -6.46 101.92 68.68
CA ALA A 25 -5.79 103.17 69.02
C ALA A 25 -4.90 103.70 67.90
N GLN A 26 -4.35 102.83 67.04
CA GLN A 26 -3.53 103.27 65.91
C GLN A 26 -4.36 103.81 64.75
N PHE A 27 -5.59 103.32 64.57
CA PHE A 27 -6.50 103.79 63.52
C PHE A 27 -7.32 105.01 63.96
N LYS A 28 -7.57 105.15 65.27
CA LYS A 28 -8.39 106.21 65.86
C LYS A 28 -8.04 107.64 65.40
N PRO A 29 -6.76 108.07 65.34
CA PRO A 29 -6.43 109.43 64.88
C PRO A 29 -6.87 109.73 63.45
N MET A 30 -6.92 108.73 62.57
CA MET A 30 -7.39 108.92 61.19
C MET A 30 -8.92 108.94 61.15
N LEU A 31 -9.59 108.12 61.95
CA LEU A 31 -11.05 108.11 62.08
C LEU A 31 -11.56 109.44 62.64
N ASP A 32 -10.94 109.96 63.70
CA ASP A 32 -11.30 111.24 64.31
C ASP A 32 -11.15 112.39 63.28
N LYS A 33 -10.08 112.39 62.47
CA LYS A 33 -9.90 113.35 61.37
C LYS A 33 -10.97 113.23 60.28
N MET A 34 -11.51 112.05 60.01
CA MET A 34 -12.63 111.90 59.07
C MET A 34 -13.90 112.52 59.65
N VAL A 35 -14.16 112.35 60.95
CA VAL A 35 -15.29 112.99 61.64
C VAL A 35 -15.19 114.51 61.58
N GLU A 36 -14.00 115.09 61.79
CA GLU A 36 -13.78 116.53 61.67
C GLU A 36 -14.12 117.08 60.27
N LEU A 37 -13.80 116.34 59.21
CA LEU A 37 -14.10 116.73 57.83
C LEU A 37 -15.58 116.55 57.44
N GLU A 38 -16.40 115.93 58.27
CA GLU A 38 -17.81 115.69 57.98
C GLU A 38 -18.61 117.01 57.99
N SER A 39 -18.23 117.96 58.85
CA SER A 39 -18.84 119.30 58.85
C SER A 39 -18.53 120.05 57.54
N ASP A 40 -17.24 120.07 57.14
CA ASP A 40 -16.81 120.66 55.87
C ASP A 40 -17.52 120.00 54.67
N TYR A 41 -17.73 118.69 54.75
CA TYR A 41 -18.43 117.92 53.70
C TYR A 41 -19.89 118.32 53.55
N ASN A 42 -20.62 118.41 54.67
CA ASN A 42 -22.01 118.85 54.66
C ASN A 42 -22.15 120.31 54.21
N GLU A 43 -21.18 121.18 54.53
CA GLU A 43 -21.16 122.56 54.01
C GLU A 43 -21.01 122.56 52.48
N VAL A 44 -20.00 121.85 51.96
CA VAL A 44 -19.73 121.78 50.52
C VAL A 44 -20.90 121.20 49.72
N LEU A 45 -21.64 120.23 50.29
CA LEU A 45 -22.82 119.64 49.65
C LEU A 45 -23.99 120.62 49.46
N ASN A 46 -24.09 121.65 50.30
CA ASN A 46 -25.19 122.62 50.25
C ASN A 46 -24.88 123.83 49.34
N LEU A 47 -23.69 123.91 48.74
CA LEU A 47 -23.30 125.01 47.86
C LEU A 47 -23.77 124.79 46.41
N PRO A 48 -24.10 125.86 45.64
CA PRO A 48 -24.46 125.76 44.23
C PRO A 48 -23.31 125.17 43.40
N VAL A 49 -23.62 124.21 42.54
CA VAL A 49 -22.62 123.44 41.77
C VAL A 49 -22.08 124.24 40.58
N GLU A 50 -22.85 125.22 40.11
CA GLU A 50 -22.53 126.10 38.99
C GLU A 50 -21.42 127.11 39.33
N GLU A 51 -21.15 127.33 40.62
CA GLU A 51 -20.11 128.25 41.08
C GLU A 51 -18.71 127.61 41.04
N LYS A 52 -17.77 128.30 40.37
CA LYS A 52 -16.37 127.83 40.23
C LYS A 52 -15.64 127.67 41.57
N GLU A 53 -16.04 128.41 42.60
CA GLU A 53 -15.46 128.31 43.94
C GLU A 53 -15.91 127.05 44.69
N THR A 54 -17.15 126.59 44.48
CA THR A 54 -17.65 125.30 45.01
C THR A 54 -16.80 124.13 44.51
N ALA A 55 -16.44 124.13 43.22
CA ALA A 55 -15.57 123.10 42.64
C ALA A 55 -14.17 123.07 43.27
N LYS A 56 -13.61 124.24 43.64
CA LYS A 56 -12.31 124.33 44.34
C LYS A 56 -12.41 123.79 45.76
N LYS A 57 -13.40 124.23 46.54
CA LYS A 57 -13.65 123.74 47.92
C LYS A 57 -13.86 122.21 47.94
N ALA A 58 -14.63 121.68 46.99
CA ALA A 58 -14.85 120.24 46.85
C ALA A 58 -13.54 119.47 46.52
N ARG A 59 -12.70 120.01 45.63
CA ARG A 59 -11.40 119.41 45.30
C ARG A 59 -10.46 119.38 46.51
N GLU A 60 -10.37 120.48 47.25
CA GLU A 60 -9.54 120.59 48.44
C GLU A 60 -9.99 119.60 49.52
N LEU A 61 -11.29 119.55 49.81
CA LEU A 61 -11.86 118.61 50.76
C LEU A 61 -11.62 117.15 50.33
N ARG A 62 -11.83 116.82 49.05
CA ARG A 62 -11.50 115.48 48.49
C ARG A 62 -10.02 115.12 48.70
N LEU A 63 -9.10 116.08 48.52
CA LEU A 63 -7.67 115.85 48.74
C LEU A 63 -7.35 115.64 50.23
N LYS A 64 -8.05 116.32 51.15
CA LYS A 64 -7.93 116.05 52.61
C LYS A 64 -8.38 114.63 52.94
N TYR A 65 -9.56 114.19 52.47
CA TYR A 65 -10.03 112.81 52.62
C TYR A 65 -9.07 111.79 52.00
N MET A 66 -8.53 112.09 50.81
CA MET A 66 -7.56 111.22 50.14
C MET A 66 -6.30 111.02 50.99
N LYS A 67 -5.76 112.10 51.58
CA LYS A 67 -4.57 112.03 52.46
C LYS A 67 -4.83 111.18 53.70
N ILE A 68 -5.99 111.33 54.34
CA ILE A 68 -6.38 110.52 55.50
C ILE A 68 -6.47 109.04 55.10
N ARG A 69 -7.17 108.73 54.00
CA ARG A 69 -7.27 107.35 53.49
C ARG A 69 -5.91 106.71 53.21
N THR A 70 -4.99 107.43 52.56
CA THR A 70 -3.65 106.91 52.27
C THR A 70 -2.83 106.69 53.54
N ALA A 71 -2.96 107.56 54.54
CA ALA A 71 -2.30 107.38 55.83
C ALA A 71 -2.85 106.17 56.61
N THR A 72 -4.17 105.94 56.57
CA THR A 72 -4.80 104.73 57.12
C THR A 72 -4.26 103.44 56.47
N LEU A 73 -4.03 103.47 55.14
CA LEU A 73 -3.45 102.34 54.42
C LEU A 73 -2.03 101.99 54.90
N ASP A 74 -1.22 103.00 55.24
CA ASP A 74 0.14 102.78 55.76
C ASP A 74 0.11 102.16 57.17
N ILE A 75 -0.84 102.57 58.02
CA ILE A 75 -1.07 101.94 59.34
C ILE A 75 -1.43 100.47 59.16
N HIS A 76 -2.38 100.16 58.26
CA HIS A 76 -2.75 98.78 57.93
C HIS A 76 -1.55 97.94 57.46
N LYS A 77 -0.72 98.45 56.54
CA LYS A 77 0.46 97.73 56.05
C LYS A 77 1.44 97.40 57.18
N LYS A 78 1.73 98.37 58.06
CA LYS A 78 2.65 98.19 59.20
C LYS A 78 2.12 97.16 60.19
N GLN A 79 0.85 97.27 60.58
CA GLN A 79 0.23 96.34 61.51
C GLN A 79 0.19 94.91 60.94
N LYS A 80 -0.23 94.76 59.67
CA LYS A 80 -0.24 93.44 59.02
C LYS A 80 1.16 92.81 58.94
N ALA A 81 2.19 93.61 58.63
CA ALA A 81 3.56 93.13 58.60
C ALA A 81 4.06 92.67 59.98
N PHE A 82 3.71 93.39 61.05
CA PHE A 82 4.04 93.02 62.43
C PHE A 82 3.44 91.66 62.82
N TYR A 83 2.13 91.46 62.60
CA TYR A 83 1.48 90.19 62.94
C TYR A 83 1.98 89.02 62.07
N LEU A 84 2.30 89.26 60.79
CA LEU A 84 2.92 88.24 59.94
C LEU A 84 4.31 87.83 60.45
N ALA A 85 5.13 88.79 60.87
CA ALA A 85 6.42 88.52 61.50
C ALA A 85 6.27 87.76 62.83
N GLY A 86 5.25 88.12 63.63
CA GLY A 86 4.87 87.39 64.84
C GLY A 86 4.51 85.94 64.56
N GLY A 87 3.69 85.67 63.54
CA GLY A 87 3.36 84.30 63.12
C GLY A 87 4.60 83.49 62.73
N ARG A 88 5.47 84.06 61.90
CA ARG A 88 6.74 83.42 61.51
C ARG A 88 7.67 83.15 62.70
N PHE A 89 7.66 84.02 63.72
CA PHE A 89 8.44 83.83 64.93
C PHE A 89 7.92 82.64 65.76
N VAL A 90 6.61 82.50 65.88
CA VAL A 90 5.98 81.34 66.53
C VAL A 90 6.31 80.04 65.79
N ASP A 91 6.21 80.04 64.46
CA ASP A 91 6.57 78.88 63.63
C ASP A 91 8.06 78.52 63.77
N GLY A 92 8.93 79.52 63.88
CA GLY A 92 10.36 79.32 64.13
C GLY A 92 10.63 78.54 65.41
N TRP A 93 9.95 78.90 66.51
CA TRP A 93 10.06 78.20 67.78
C TRP A 93 9.52 76.77 67.73
N MET A 94 8.39 76.55 67.08
CA MET A 94 7.81 75.22 66.89
C MET A 94 8.79 74.30 66.14
N ASN A 95 9.37 74.80 65.04
CA ASN A 95 10.35 74.04 64.26
C ASN A 95 11.65 73.79 65.03
N ALA A 96 12.12 74.77 65.82
CA ALA A 96 13.30 74.61 66.66
C ALA A 96 13.09 73.53 67.74
N GLN A 97 11.93 73.51 68.39
CA GLN A 97 11.58 72.47 69.36
C GLN A 97 11.51 71.10 68.68
N LYS A 98 10.82 71.00 67.55
CA LYS A 98 10.69 69.74 66.80
C LYS A 98 12.04 69.19 66.37
N PHE A 99 12.91 70.04 65.81
CA PHE A 99 14.26 69.64 65.43
C PHE A 99 15.08 69.15 66.64
N ALA A 100 14.92 69.82 67.79
CA ALA A 100 15.60 69.42 69.01
C ALA A 100 15.07 68.11 69.62
N SER A 101 13.78 67.79 69.46
CA SER A 101 13.17 66.61 70.06
C SER A 101 13.25 65.37 69.18
N LEU A 102 13.04 65.49 67.86
CA LEU A 102 12.96 64.34 66.95
C LEU A 102 14.15 63.37 67.07
N GLY A 103 15.38 63.89 66.96
CA GLY A 103 16.57 63.03 67.06
C GLY A 103 16.76 62.41 68.44
N LYS A 104 16.19 63.01 69.50
CA LYS A 104 16.19 62.43 70.85
C LYS A 104 15.12 61.34 70.97
N GLU A 105 13.92 61.58 70.45
CA GLU A 105 12.83 60.61 70.41
C GLU A 105 13.23 59.36 69.66
N GLU A 106 13.84 59.49 68.48
CA GLU A 106 14.35 58.35 67.70
C GLU A 106 15.38 57.54 68.49
N LYS A 107 16.32 58.20 69.18
CA LYS A 107 17.31 57.49 70.00
C LYS A 107 16.73 56.83 71.24
N LEU A 108 15.73 57.45 71.86
CA LEU A 108 15.02 56.84 72.98
C LEU A 108 14.20 55.62 72.52
N GLU A 109 13.57 55.69 71.35
CA GLU A 109 12.86 54.57 70.73
C GLU A 109 13.81 53.41 70.37
N GLU A 110 15.00 53.69 69.83
CA GLU A 110 16.04 52.67 69.59
C GLU A 110 16.42 51.93 70.89
N ILE A 111 16.54 52.67 72.01
CA ILE A 111 16.86 52.10 73.33
C ILE A 111 15.69 51.29 73.88
N GLU A 112 14.47 51.82 73.78
CA GLU A 112 13.25 51.13 74.21
C GLU A 112 13.10 49.78 73.49
N LYS A 113 13.29 49.78 72.17
CA LYS A 113 13.17 48.59 71.33
C LYS A 113 14.42 47.72 71.30
N TYR A 114 15.49 48.07 72.01
CA TYR A 114 16.75 47.33 71.96
C TYR A 114 16.58 45.84 72.32
N ALA A 115 15.84 45.54 73.38
CA ALA A 115 15.60 44.16 73.81
C ALA A 115 14.73 43.38 72.79
N GLU A 116 13.72 44.02 72.21
CA GLU A 116 12.88 43.42 71.16
C GLU A 116 13.68 43.15 69.88
N ASN A 117 14.53 44.10 69.47
CA ASN A 117 15.42 43.96 68.33
C ASN A 117 16.45 42.84 68.55
N LEU A 118 17.01 42.75 69.76
CA LEU A 118 17.98 41.70 70.10
C LEU A 118 17.34 40.32 70.11
N GLU A 119 16.13 40.16 70.65
CA GLU A 119 15.41 38.88 70.61
C GLU A 119 14.99 38.53 69.18
N LYS A 120 14.58 39.51 68.37
CA LYS A 120 14.30 39.30 66.95
C LYS A 120 15.55 38.80 66.20
N GLU A 121 16.70 39.44 66.38
CA GLU A 121 17.97 39.03 65.78
C GLU A 121 18.37 37.62 66.24
N ARG A 122 18.18 37.31 67.52
CA ARG A 122 18.42 35.97 68.06
C ARG A 122 17.52 34.91 67.40
N LEU A 123 16.22 35.19 67.24
CA LEU A 123 15.28 34.29 66.59
C LEU A 123 15.58 34.12 65.10
N GLU A 124 15.95 35.19 64.39
CA GLU A 124 16.36 35.13 62.98
C GLU A 124 17.61 34.27 62.82
N LYS A 125 18.61 34.44 63.68
CA LYS A 125 19.81 33.61 63.67
C LYS A 125 19.48 32.13 63.96
N LEU A 126 18.65 31.87 64.97
CA LEU A 126 18.21 30.52 65.30
C LEU A 126 17.41 29.87 64.15
N GLN A 127 16.59 30.66 63.45
CA GLN A 127 15.87 30.21 62.26
C GLN A 127 16.86 29.74 61.21
N SER A 128 17.82 30.59 60.82
CA SER A 128 18.82 30.26 59.80
C SER A 128 19.69 29.05 60.18
N GLU A 129 20.08 28.91 61.45
CA GLU A 129 20.82 27.73 61.95
C GLU A 129 20.00 26.45 61.79
N ARG A 130 18.71 26.50 62.12
CA ARG A 130 17.79 25.37 61.98
C ARG A 130 17.51 25.02 60.52
N GLU A 131 17.30 26.01 59.66
CA GLU A 131 17.14 25.79 58.21
C GLU A 131 18.37 25.12 57.61
N ALA A 132 19.57 25.60 57.96
CA ALA A 132 20.82 25.00 57.51
C ALA A 132 20.99 23.54 57.98
N ALA A 133 20.52 23.21 59.19
CA ALA A 133 20.56 21.83 59.70
C ALA A 133 19.62 20.88 58.95
N LEU A 134 18.52 21.39 58.36
CA LEU A 134 17.55 20.59 57.60
C LEU A 134 17.85 20.50 56.10
N ALA A 135 18.67 21.43 55.58
CA ALA A 135 19.03 21.47 54.17
C ALA A 135 19.48 20.10 53.58
N PRO A 136 20.22 19.23 54.29
CA PRO A 136 20.63 17.93 53.77
C PRO A 136 19.51 16.89 53.62
N TYR A 137 18.35 17.09 54.26
CA TYR A 137 17.32 16.05 54.40
C TYR A 137 16.10 16.27 53.49
N GLU A 138 16.20 17.16 52.49
CA GLU A 138 15.15 17.42 51.49
C GLU A 138 13.76 17.72 52.09
N VAL A 139 13.72 18.44 53.22
CA VAL A 139 12.44 18.83 53.82
C VAL A 139 11.75 19.87 52.94
N GLU A 140 10.46 19.67 52.68
CA GLU A 140 9.68 20.58 51.85
C GLU A 140 9.33 21.88 52.60
N ASN A 141 9.35 23.01 51.89
CA ASN A 141 8.89 24.32 52.37
C ASN A 141 9.59 24.84 53.65
N ILE A 142 10.87 24.52 53.83
CA ILE A 142 11.70 24.91 55.01
C ILE A 142 11.56 26.41 55.33
N GLU A 143 11.66 27.28 54.33
CA GLU A 143 11.61 28.75 54.47
C GLU A 143 10.28 29.28 55.02
N THR A 144 9.20 28.50 54.90
CA THR A 144 7.87 28.90 55.37
C THR A 144 7.59 28.47 56.82
N LEU A 145 8.43 27.59 57.37
CA LEU A 145 8.25 27.06 58.71
C LEU A 145 8.83 28.02 59.75
N SER A 146 8.10 28.27 60.84
CA SER A 146 8.58 29.08 61.96
C SER A 146 9.47 28.28 62.92
N LEU A 147 10.61 27.79 62.42
CA LEU A 147 11.52 26.90 63.16
C LEU A 147 12.06 27.53 64.44
N ALA A 148 12.40 28.82 64.45
CA ALA A 148 12.92 29.51 65.64
C ALA A 148 11.91 29.63 66.78
N LYS A 149 10.61 29.62 66.48
CA LYS A 149 9.55 29.71 67.49
C LYS A 149 9.21 28.34 68.11
N MET A 150 9.77 27.27 67.58
CA MET A 150 9.58 25.92 68.12
C MET A 150 10.40 25.76 69.40
N ALA A 151 9.81 25.17 70.43
CA ALA A 151 10.55 24.76 71.62
C ALA A 151 11.63 23.73 71.23
N ASP A 152 12.74 23.72 71.97
CA ASP A 152 13.93 22.93 71.60
C ASP A 152 13.63 21.44 71.48
N ASN A 153 12.79 20.89 72.36
CA ASN A 153 12.36 19.49 72.29
C ASN A 153 11.52 19.20 71.04
N VAL A 154 10.72 20.15 70.56
CA VAL A 154 9.94 20.00 69.33
C VAL A 154 10.87 20.06 68.12
N TRP A 155 11.84 20.98 68.14
CA TRP A 155 12.86 21.09 67.12
C TRP A 155 13.71 19.82 67.00
N GLU A 156 14.20 19.27 68.11
CA GLU A 156 15.01 18.05 68.13
C GLU A 156 14.25 16.85 67.55
N ASN A 157 12.98 16.69 67.92
CA ASN A 157 12.13 15.63 67.39
C ASN A 157 11.85 15.82 65.88
N PHE A 158 11.64 17.07 65.44
CA PHE A 158 11.45 17.37 64.03
C PHE A 158 12.68 17.02 63.21
N LEU A 159 13.87 17.46 63.65
CA LEU A 159 15.14 17.15 63.00
C LEU A 159 15.40 15.64 62.94
N ALA A 160 15.16 14.92 64.04
CA ALA A 160 15.31 13.47 64.10
C ALA A 160 14.35 12.76 63.12
N GLY A 161 13.10 13.21 63.05
CA GLY A 161 12.10 12.69 62.12
C GLY A 161 12.48 12.94 60.65
N SER A 162 12.91 14.16 60.31
CA SER A 162 13.39 14.49 58.96
C SER A 162 14.58 13.64 58.54
N LYS A 163 15.55 13.43 59.46
CA LYS A 163 16.70 12.55 59.21
C LYS A 163 16.26 11.11 58.97
N ALA A 164 15.40 10.56 59.83
CA ALA A 164 14.90 9.19 59.68
C ALA A 164 14.13 8.99 58.37
N ASN A 165 13.29 9.96 57.98
CA ASN A 165 12.55 9.92 56.73
C ASN A 165 13.48 9.94 55.51
N TYR A 166 14.51 10.78 55.53
CA TYR A 166 15.51 10.84 54.45
C TYR A 166 16.31 9.54 54.34
N GLU A 167 16.78 9.00 55.48
CA GLU A 167 17.48 7.72 55.52
C GLU A 167 16.60 6.56 55.02
N ALA A 168 15.34 6.50 55.43
CA ALA A 168 14.37 5.50 54.97
C ALA A 168 14.11 5.61 53.46
N LYS A 169 13.96 6.83 52.93
CA LYS A 169 13.80 7.07 51.48
C LYS A 169 15.02 6.57 50.71
N LYS A 170 16.22 6.88 51.20
CA LYS A 170 17.48 6.46 50.58
C LYS A 170 17.69 4.95 50.64
N GLN A 171 17.35 4.31 51.76
CA GLN A 171 17.40 2.86 51.90
C GLN A 171 16.40 2.18 50.95
N ALA A 172 15.14 2.64 50.90
CA ALA A 172 14.14 2.11 49.99
C ALA A 172 14.56 2.27 48.51
N GLU A 173 15.19 3.39 48.14
CA GLU A 173 15.72 3.58 46.78
C GLU A 173 16.89 2.61 46.48
N GLN A 174 17.78 2.37 47.45
CA GLN A 174 18.86 1.39 47.31
C GLN A 174 18.31 -0.04 47.17
N GLU A 175 17.39 -0.45 48.03
CA GLU A 175 16.74 -1.76 47.97
C GLU A 175 15.97 -1.96 46.66
N ALA A 176 15.29 -0.92 46.16
CA ALA A 176 14.62 -0.96 44.87
C ALA A 176 15.61 -1.15 43.70
N LYS A 177 16.74 -0.44 43.72
CA LYS A 177 17.81 -0.60 42.71
C LYS A 177 18.45 -1.98 42.76
N GLU A 178 18.71 -2.51 43.95
CA GLU A 178 19.26 -3.86 44.12
C GLU A 178 18.26 -4.94 43.67
N ALA A 179 16.97 -4.76 43.97
CA ALA A 179 15.92 -5.66 43.51
C ALA A 179 15.76 -5.63 41.98
N GLU A 180 15.84 -4.46 41.35
CA GLU A 180 15.83 -4.32 39.89
C GLU A 180 17.07 -4.97 39.25
N GLU A 181 18.25 -4.77 39.82
CA GLU A 181 19.47 -5.41 39.33
C GLU A 181 19.40 -6.94 39.46
N LYS A 182 18.87 -7.45 40.57
CA LYS A 182 18.67 -8.89 40.77
C LYS A 182 17.68 -9.46 39.76
N ARG A 183 16.53 -8.81 39.55
CA ARG A 183 15.56 -9.19 38.52
C ARG A 183 16.17 -9.18 37.13
N ARG A 184 16.97 -8.17 36.77
CA ARG A 184 17.65 -8.09 35.47
C ARG A 184 18.62 -9.27 35.29
N LYS A 185 19.42 -9.61 36.31
CA LYS A 185 20.33 -10.76 36.28
C LYS A 185 19.57 -12.09 36.14
N GLU A 186 18.44 -12.23 36.83
CA GLU A 186 17.57 -13.42 36.72
C GLU A 186 16.96 -13.53 35.31
N GLU A 187 16.40 -12.44 34.76
CA GLU A 187 15.87 -12.39 33.40
C GLU A 187 16.94 -12.66 32.33
N GLU A 188 18.17 -12.14 32.50
CA GLU A 188 19.31 -12.42 31.62
C GLU A 188 19.72 -13.90 31.68
N ALA A 189 19.77 -14.50 32.86
CA ALA A 189 20.09 -15.92 33.04
C ALA A 189 18.99 -16.83 32.45
N GLU A 190 17.72 -16.48 32.58
CA GLU A 190 16.61 -17.19 31.95
C GLU A 190 16.66 -17.08 30.41
N ARG A 191 16.91 -15.87 29.88
CA ARG A 191 17.09 -15.68 28.43
C ARG A 191 18.26 -16.49 27.89
N GLU A 192 19.35 -16.60 28.64
CA GLU A 192 20.49 -17.42 28.25
C GLU A 192 20.15 -18.91 28.24
N LYS A 193 19.44 -19.43 29.26
CA LYS A 193 18.95 -20.81 29.29
C LYS A 193 18.04 -21.11 28.10
N VAL A 194 17.08 -20.22 27.82
CA VAL A 194 16.16 -20.34 26.68
C VAL A 194 16.92 -20.30 25.35
N ARG A 195 17.94 -19.44 25.22
CA ARG A 195 18.78 -19.41 24.01
C ARG A 195 19.52 -20.72 23.79
N LEU A 196 20.13 -21.28 24.83
CA LEU A 196 20.84 -22.56 24.77
C LEU A 196 19.89 -23.72 24.45
N GLU A 197 18.69 -23.73 25.04
CA GLU A 197 17.68 -24.74 24.75
C GLU A 197 17.13 -24.63 23.31
N ASN A 198 16.84 -23.42 22.83
CA ASN A 198 16.44 -23.17 21.45
C ASN A 198 17.53 -23.57 20.45
N GLU A 199 18.81 -23.35 20.78
CA GLU A 199 19.92 -23.80 19.94
C GLU A 199 19.98 -25.33 19.87
N ARG A 200 19.78 -26.03 21.01
CA ARG A 200 19.71 -27.50 21.05
C ARG A 200 18.55 -28.03 20.21
N LEU A 201 17.35 -27.47 20.38
CA LEU A 201 16.16 -27.86 19.61
C LEU A 201 16.34 -27.60 18.11
N LYS A 202 17.02 -26.51 17.73
CA LYS A 202 17.32 -26.23 16.32
C LYS A 202 18.25 -27.30 15.73
N LYS A 203 19.30 -27.71 16.46
CA LYS A 203 20.20 -28.78 16.03
C LYS A 203 19.48 -30.13 15.92
N GLU A 204 18.61 -30.44 16.87
CA GLU A 204 17.81 -31.67 16.85
C GLU A 204 16.81 -31.68 15.67
N ALA A 205 16.12 -30.57 15.43
CA ALA A 205 15.22 -30.43 14.28
C ALA A 205 15.96 -30.51 12.93
N GLU A 206 17.17 -29.94 12.85
CA GLU A 206 18.02 -30.03 11.66
C GLU A 206 18.50 -31.46 11.42
N ALA A 207 18.92 -32.18 12.46
CA ALA A 207 19.30 -33.58 12.37
C ALA A 207 18.13 -34.47 11.94
N LEU A 208 16.93 -34.25 12.51
CA LEU A 208 15.72 -34.98 12.13
C LEU A 208 15.32 -34.70 10.68
N LYS A 209 15.42 -33.44 10.23
CA LYS A 209 15.19 -33.08 8.84
C LYS A 209 16.19 -33.75 7.90
N ALA A 210 17.48 -33.75 8.24
CA ALA A 210 18.51 -34.41 7.44
C ALA A 210 18.27 -35.92 7.33
N LEU A 211 17.92 -36.58 8.44
CA LEU A 211 17.53 -38.00 8.46
C LEU A 211 16.32 -38.27 7.57
N ARG A 212 15.29 -37.43 7.66
CA ARG A 212 14.10 -37.53 6.81
C ARG A 212 14.43 -37.37 5.33
N ASP A 213 15.29 -36.41 4.98
CA ASP A 213 15.73 -36.17 3.60
C ASP A 213 16.55 -37.35 3.05
N GLU A 214 17.42 -37.96 3.86
CA GLU A 214 18.18 -39.16 3.48
C GLU A 214 17.27 -40.36 3.25
N ARG A 215 16.36 -40.64 4.19
CA ARG A 215 15.37 -41.71 4.09
C ARG A 215 14.48 -41.53 2.86
N SER A 216 14.06 -40.29 2.58
CA SER A 216 13.28 -39.92 1.40
C SER A 216 14.02 -40.27 0.11
N LYS A 217 15.31 -39.93 -0.01
CA LYS A 217 16.12 -40.28 -1.19
C LYS A 217 16.25 -41.79 -1.38
N LEU A 218 16.48 -42.53 -0.30
CA LEU A 218 16.65 -43.98 -0.36
C LEU A 218 15.37 -44.70 -0.80
N ILE A 219 14.23 -44.17 -0.41
CA ILE A 219 12.95 -44.85 -0.57
C ILE A 219 12.16 -44.37 -1.80
N ALA A 220 12.46 -43.18 -2.33
CA ALA A 220 11.83 -42.60 -3.51
C ALA A 220 11.75 -43.55 -4.74
N PRO A 221 12.79 -44.35 -5.08
CA PRO A 221 12.71 -45.30 -6.21
C PRO A 221 11.72 -46.45 -6.01
N TYR A 222 11.17 -46.60 -4.81
CA TYR A 222 10.27 -47.67 -4.40
C TYR A 222 8.90 -47.14 -3.95
N ILE A 223 8.59 -45.86 -4.18
CA ILE A 223 7.38 -45.20 -3.69
C ILE A 223 6.08 -45.89 -4.11
N GLN A 224 6.06 -46.51 -5.29
CA GLN A 224 4.91 -47.25 -5.83
C GLN A 224 4.65 -48.59 -5.12
N PHE A 225 5.62 -49.09 -4.36
CA PHE A 225 5.56 -50.37 -3.64
C PHE A 225 5.37 -50.17 -2.13
N LEU A 226 5.05 -48.95 -1.71
CA LEU A 226 4.85 -48.58 -0.32
C LEU A 226 3.39 -48.19 -0.09
N GLY A 227 2.92 -48.45 1.14
CA GLY A 227 1.59 -48.02 1.57
C GLY A 227 1.53 -46.52 1.83
N ASP A 228 2.29 -46.05 2.81
CA ASP A 228 2.37 -44.63 3.18
C ASP A 228 3.82 -44.17 3.24
N PHE A 229 4.18 -43.31 2.28
CA PHE A 229 5.51 -42.74 2.16
C PHE A 229 5.90 -41.91 3.39
N ASN A 230 4.99 -41.09 3.93
CA ASN A 230 5.31 -40.20 5.05
C ASN A 230 5.46 -40.98 6.35
N ALA A 231 4.55 -41.92 6.61
CA ALA A 231 4.64 -42.76 7.80
C ALA A 231 5.94 -43.59 7.83
N THR A 232 6.40 -44.04 6.66
CA THR A 232 7.65 -44.82 6.54
C THR A 232 8.89 -44.00 6.91
N LEU A 233 8.89 -42.69 6.64
CA LEU A 233 10.02 -41.81 6.98
C LEU A 233 10.19 -41.59 8.48
N GLU A 234 9.12 -41.79 9.26
CA GLU A 234 9.07 -41.53 10.71
C GLU A 234 9.30 -42.80 11.55
N LEU A 235 9.53 -43.95 10.91
CA LEU A 235 9.78 -45.23 11.57
C LEU A 235 11.11 -45.26 12.36
N SER A 236 11.28 -46.24 13.24
CA SER A 236 12.59 -46.54 13.82
C SER A 236 13.59 -46.91 12.73
N ASP A 237 14.90 -46.81 13.00
CA ASP A 237 15.92 -47.20 12.01
C ASP A 237 15.78 -48.66 11.58
N GLU A 238 15.46 -49.56 12.52
CA GLU A 238 15.26 -50.98 12.25
C GLU A 238 14.03 -51.22 11.34
N ASP A 239 12.92 -50.55 11.65
CA ASP A 239 11.68 -50.67 10.87
C ASP A 239 11.81 -50.03 9.48
N PHE A 240 12.49 -48.88 9.36
CA PHE A 240 12.76 -48.24 8.08
C PHE A 240 13.57 -49.16 7.15
N VAL A 241 14.62 -49.80 7.69
CA VAL A 241 15.44 -50.76 6.93
C VAL A 241 14.61 -51.97 6.51
N SER A 242 13.76 -52.50 7.41
CA SER A 242 12.86 -53.61 7.12
C SER A 242 11.89 -53.29 5.97
N VAL A 243 11.24 -52.11 6.01
CA VAL A 243 10.30 -51.65 4.97
C VAL A 243 11.04 -51.39 3.65
N LEU A 244 12.22 -50.77 3.67
CA LEU A 244 13.03 -50.54 2.48
C LEU A 244 13.44 -51.87 1.81
N SER A 245 13.81 -52.88 2.60
CA SER A 245 14.17 -54.20 2.08
C SER A 245 12.96 -54.90 1.43
N SER A 246 11.79 -54.83 2.07
CA SER A 246 10.54 -55.38 1.55
C SER A 246 10.12 -54.70 0.24
N ALA A 247 10.24 -53.37 0.17
CA ALA A 247 9.92 -52.60 -1.03
C ALA A 247 10.88 -52.88 -2.19
N LYS A 248 12.17 -53.13 -1.90
CA LYS A 248 13.15 -53.61 -2.90
C LYS A 248 12.74 -54.96 -3.48
N SER A 249 12.43 -55.94 -2.63
CA SER A 249 12.00 -57.27 -3.07
C SER A 249 10.68 -57.21 -3.85
N ALA A 250 9.72 -56.37 -3.44
CA ALA A 250 8.47 -56.18 -4.16
C ALA A 250 8.68 -55.60 -5.56
N LYS A 251 9.58 -54.61 -5.70
CA LYS A 251 9.96 -54.04 -6.99
C LYS A 251 10.62 -55.08 -7.90
N GLU A 252 11.54 -55.86 -7.36
CA GLU A 252 12.25 -56.91 -8.11
C GLU A 252 11.27 -57.99 -8.59
N ALA A 253 10.38 -58.47 -7.72
CA ALA A 253 9.32 -59.41 -8.07
C ALA A 253 8.35 -58.84 -9.14
N HIS A 254 8.02 -57.55 -9.09
CA HIS A 254 7.19 -56.90 -10.10
C HIS A 254 7.87 -56.92 -11.48
N TYR A 255 9.15 -56.51 -11.57
CA TYR A 255 9.88 -56.53 -12.84
C TYR A 255 10.12 -57.95 -13.36
N GLU A 256 10.36 -58.92 -12.49
CA GLU A 256 10.48 -60.32 -12.90
C GLU A 256 9.16 -60.87 -13.45
N ALA A 257 8.03 -60.57 -12.79
CA ALA A 257 6.71 -60.93 -13.28
C ALA A 257 6.38 -60.26 -14.62
N GLU A 258 6.76 -58.99 -14.79
CA GLU A 258 6.60 -58.26 -16.05
C GLU A 258 7.46 -58.85 -17.17
N ARG A 259 8.71 -59.23 -16.87
CA ARG A 259 9.62 -59.89 -17.82
C ARG A 259 9.11 -61.27 -18.23
N LEU A 260 8.58 -62.05 -17.29
CA LEU A 260 7.96 -63.36 -17.56
C LEU A 260 6.70 -63.21 -18.42
N LYS A 261 5.83 -62.23 -18.13
CA LYS A 261 4.67 -61.92 -18.98
C LYS A 261 5.08 -61.52 -20.40
N ALA A 262 6.11 -60.69 -20.54
CA ALA A 262 6.64 -60.31 -21.86
C ALA A 262 7.21 -61.53 -22.63
N GLU A 263 7.91 -62.43 -21.94
CA GLU A 263 8.42 -63.67 -22.54
C GLU A 263 7.29 -64.64 -22.94
N GLU A 264 6.22 -64.73 -22.14
CA GLU A 264 5.01 -65.50 -22.48
C GLU A 264 4.28 -64.92 -23.69
N GLU A 265 4.08 -63.60 -23.75
CA GLU A 265 3.49 -62.91 -24.91
C GLU A 265 4.33 -63.08 -26.18
N GLU A 266 5.65 -63.11 -26.06
CA GLU A 266 6.55 -63.34 -27.20
C GLU A 266 6.47 -64.81 -27.69
N LYS A 267 6.40 -65.78 -26.78
CA LYS A 267 6.15 -67.19 -27.11
C LYS A 267 4.78 -67.38 -27.77
N GLU A 268 3.75 -66.66 -27.32
CA GLU A 268 2.41 -66.72 -27.91
C GLU A 268 2.40 -66.12 -29.32
N ARG A 269 3.09 -64.98 -29.53
CA ARG A 269 3.31 -64.41 -30.87
C ARG A 269 4.04 -65.39 -31.80
N GLN A 270 5.06 -66.10 -31.31
CA GLN A 270 5.76 -67.12 -32.12
C GLN A 270 4.86 -68.30 -32.50
N LYS A 271 4.02 -68.79 -31.58
CA LYS A 271 3.03 -69.84 -31.89
C LYS A 271 2.03 -69.38 -32.95
N GLN A 272 1.54 -68.14 -32.86
CA GLN A 272 0.63 -67.57 -33.87
C GLN A 272 1.30 -67.47 -35.25
N ILE A 273 2.57 -67.06 -35.32
CA ILE A 273 3.34 -67.03 -36.56
C ILE A 273 3.50 -68.44 -37.16
N GLU A 274 3.76 -69.45 -36.32
CA GLU A 274 3.92 -70.84 -36.77
C GLU A 274 2.60 -71.47 -37.26
N GLU A 275 1.48 -71.18 -36.57
CA GLU A 275 0.15 -71.59 -36.99
C GLU A 275 -0.25 -70.93 -38.32
N GLN A 276 0.06 -69.64 -38.49
CA GLN A 276 -0.17 -68.92 -39.74
C GLN A 276 0.68 -69.49 -40.89
N ARG A 277 1.93 -69.91 -40.61
CA ARG A 277 2.76 -70.62 -41.60
C ARG A 277 2.15 -71.96 -42.01
N LYS A 278 1.58 -72.74 -41.08
CA LYS A 278 0.88 -73.99 -41.42
C LYS A 278 -0.36 -73.75 -42.28
N LYS A 279 -1.18 -72.75 -41.96
CA LYS A 279 -2.35 -72.36 -42.78
C LYS A 279 -1.93 -71.94 -44.20
N ASN A 280 -0.88 -71.14 -44.33
CA ASN A 280 -0.36 -70.72 -45.64
C ASN A 280 0.19 -71.89 -46.48
N ILE A 281 0.83 -72.90 -45.85
CA ILE A 281 1.31 -74.10 -46.54
C ILE A 281 0.14 -74.97 -47.03
N GLU A 282 -0.91 -75.10 -46.22
CA GLU A 282 -2.11 -75.85 -46.58
C GLU A 282 -2.90 -75.15 -47.71
N GLU A 283 -2.99 -73.82 -47.67
CA GLU A 283 -3.63 -73.01 -48.71
C GLU A 283 -2.82 -73.04 -50.03
N ALA A 284 -1.49 -73.06 -49.96
CA ALA A 284 -0.62 -73.24 -51.12
C ALA A 284 -0.76 -74.64 -51.75
N LYS A 285 -0.98 -75.69 -50.95
CA LYS A 285 -1.30 -77.04 -51.47
C LYS A 285 -2.66 -77.07 -52.17
N LYS A 286 -3.69 -76.46 -51.59
CA LYS A 286 -5.02 -76.33 -52.24
C LYS A 286 -4.97 -75.51 -53.53
N ARG A 287 -4.14 -74.47 -53.60
CA ARG A 287 -3.90 -73.71 -54.85
C ARG A 287 -3.21 -74.56 -55.92
N LYS A 288 -2.18 -75.34 -55.56
CA LYS A 288 -1.52 -76.25 -56.53
C LYS A 288 -2.46 -77.33 -57.06
N GLU A 289 -3.29 -77.94 -56.20
CA GLU A 289 -4.30 -78.91 -56.64
C GLU A 289 -5.39 -78.28 -57.52
N ALA A 290 -5.79 -77.03 -57.26
CA ALA A 290 -6.71 -76.29 -58.12
C ALA A 290 -6.08 -75.91 -59.47
N GLU A 291 -4.79 -75.58 -59.49
CA GLU A 291 -4.05 -75.18 -60.69
C GLU A 291 -3.78 -76.39 -61.61
N GLU A 292 -3.42 -77.56 -61.05
CA GLU A 292 -3.32 -78.82 -61.82
C GLU A 292 -4.67 -79.26 -62.40
N LYS A 293 -5.77 -79.06 -61.67
CA LYS A 293 -7.12 -79.34 -62.15
C LYS A 293 -7.54 -78.39 -63.28
N ALA A 294 -7.19 -77.10 -63.18
CA ALA A 294 -7.45 -76.10 -64.22
C ALA A 294 -6.57 -76.31 -65.48
N GLU A 295 -5.32 -76.76 -65.32
CA GLU A 295 -4.44 -77.06 -66.47
C GLU A 295 -4.91 -78.30 -67.25
N LYS A 296 -5.43 -79.32 -66.54
CA LYS A 296 -6.02 -80.50 -67.16
C LYS A 296 -7.29 -80.15 -67.95
N GLU A 297 -8.16 -79.31 -67.39
CA GLU A 297 -9.38 -78.81 -68.05
C GLU A 297 -9.06 -77.91 -69.26
N ARG A 298 -7.94 -77.16 -69.22
CA ARG A 298 -7.47 -76.34 -70.34
C ARG A 298 -6.93 -77.19 -71.49
N LYS A 299 -6.18 -78.26 -71.20
CA LYS A 299 -5.69 -79.21 -72.22
C LYS A 299 -6.83 -80.01 -72.87
N ASP A 300 -7.86 -80.36 -72.11
CA ASP A 300 -9.05 -81.05 -72.64
C ASP A 300 -9.92 -80.11 -73.53
N ARG A 301 -10.02 -78.80 -73.20
CA ARG A 301 -10.65 -77.80 -74.09
C ARG A 301 -9.84 -77.53 -75.36
N GLU A 302 -8.53 -77.43 -75.25
CA GLU A 302 -7.63 -77.13 -76.38
C GLU A 302 -7.56 -78.30 -77.38
N ALA A 303 -7.71 -79.55 -76.91
CA ALA A 303 -7.88 -80.74 -77.75
C ALA A 303 -9.23 -80.75 -78.48
N ALA A 304 -10.33 -80.40 -77.80
CA ALA A 304 -11.66 -80.31 -78.41
C ALA A 304 -11.78 -79.16 -79.42
N GLU A 305 -11.09 -78.04 -79.19
CA GLU A 305 -11.11 -76.87 -80.10
C GLU A 305 -10.27 -77.10 -81.36
N LYS A 306 -9.16 -77.86 -81.26
CA LYS A 306 -8.38 -78.32 -82.44
C LYS A 306 -9.15 -79.30 -83.32
N GLU A 307 -9.94 -80.19 -82.72
CA GLU A 307 -10.78 -81.15 -83.46
C GLU A 307 -11.92 -80.42 -84.19
N LEU A 308 -12.57 -79.45 -83.53
CA LEU A 308 -13.62 -78.62 -84.12
C LEU A 308 -13.10 -77.66 -85.23
N ALA A 309 -11.86 -77.18 -85.11
CA ALA A 309 -11.21 -76.34 -86.12
C ALA A 309 -10.79 -77.14 -87.37
N ALA A 310 -10.32 -78.37 -87.21
CA ALA A 310 -9.97 -79.26 -88.32
C ALA A 310 -11.21 -79.71 -89.13
N GLU A 311 -12.37 -79.88 -88.49
CA GLU A 311 -13.65 -80.16 -89.14
C GLU A 311 -14.16 -78.96 -89.95
N LYS A 312 -14.09 -77.74 -89.39
CA LYS A 312 -14.50 -76.50 -90.09
C LYS A 312 -13.59 -76.14 -91.27
N GLN A 313 -12.29 -76.45 -91.20
CA GLN A 313 -11.36 -76.18 -92.29
C GLN A 313 -11.58 -77.11 -93.48
N ARG A 314 -11.91 -78.39 -93.25
CA ARG A 314 -12.33 -79.33 -94.32
C ARG A 314 -13.64 -78.94 -95.00
N GLN A 315 -14.59 -78.38 -94.25
CA GLN A 315 -15.85 -77.89 -94.82
C GLN A 315 -15.68 -76.56 -95.59
N ALA A 316 -14.75 -75.69 -95.19
CA ALA A 316 -14.44 -74.46 -95.90
C ALA A 316 -13.68 -74.70 -97.22
N GLU A 317 -12.74 -75.66 -97.27
CA GLU A 317 -12.02 -76.03 -98.50
C GLU A 317 -12.95 -76.67 -99.55
N ALA A 318 -13.91 -77.51 -99.13
CA ALA A 318 -14.91 -78.09 -100.03
C ALA A 318 -15.89 -77.06 -100.60
N ALA A 319 -16.20 -75.99 -99.85
CA ALA A 319 -17.06 -74.90 -100.32
C ALA A 319 -16.33 -73.95 -101.28
N ALA A 320 -15.05 -73.65 -101.02
CA ALA A 320 -14.24 -72.76 -101.87
C ALA A 320 -13.89 -73.39 -103.24
N GLU A 321 -13.72 -74.72 -103.32
CA GLU A 321 -13.45 -75.41 -104.59
C GLU A 321 -14.69 -75.50 -105.50
N ALA A 322 -15.89 -75.61 -104.91
CA ALA A 322 -17.15 -75.58 -105.65
C ALA A 322 -17.47 -74.17 -106.22
N GLU A 323 -17.13 -73.11 -105.49
CA GLU A 323 -17.32 -71.72 -105.94
C GLU A 323 -16.32 -71.33 -107.05
N ARG A 324 -15.07 -71.78 -106.95
CA ARG A 324 -14.02 -71.52 -107.95
C ARG A 324 -14.26 -72.20 -109.30
N LEU A 325 -14.96 -73.35 -109.32
CA LEU A 325 -15.36 -74.04 -110.55
C LEU A 325 -16.57 -73.36 -111.24
N ALA A 326 -17.45 -72.72 -110.48
CA ALA A 326 -18.59 -71.96 -111.02
C ALA A 326 -18.17 -70.61 -111.64
N GLU A 327 -17.14 -69.96 -111.11
CA GLU A 327 -16.65 -68.66 -111.61
C GLU A 327 -15.80 -68.78 -112.89
N LEU A 328 -15.14 -69.94 -113.11
CA LEU A 328 -14.35 -70.25 -114.32
C LEU A 328 -15.20 -70.55 -115.57
N GLU A 329 -16.47 -70.94 -115.40
CA GLU A 329 -17.40 -71.16 -116.52
C GLU A 329 -18.10 -69.87 -116.96
N LEU A 330 -18.28 -68.90 -116.05
CA LEU A 330 -18.94 -67.63 -116.35
C LEU A 330 -18.05 -66.63 -117.11
N SER A 331 -16.71 -66.77 -117.05
CA SER A 331 -15.76 -65.79 -117.62
C SER A 331 -15.30 -66.03 -119.06
N LYS A 332 -15.79 -67.06 -119.77
CA LYS A 332 -15.48 -67.28 -121.20
C LYS A 332 -16.40 -66.44 -122.08
N GLY A 333 -15.82 -65.61 -122.95
CA GLY A 333 -16.54 -64.81 -123.94
C GLY A 333 -17.19 -65.67 -125.02
N ASP A 334 -18.27 -65.19 -125.63
CA ASP A 334 -19.13 -65.97 -126.53
C ASP A 334 -18.40 -66.62 -127.72
N LYS A 335 -17.28 -66.04 -128.17
CA LYS A 335 -16.45 -66.61 -129.24
C LYS A 335 -15.72 -67.89 -128.80
N ASP A 336 -15.19 -67.91 -127.59
CA ASP A 336 -14.47 -69.08 -127.03
C ASP A 336 -15.42 -70.18 -126.58
N LYS A 337 -16.63 -69.79 -126.12
CA LYS A 337 -17.74 -70.73 -125.86
C LYS A 337 -18.22 -71.40 -127.15
N MET A 338 -18.32 -70.65 -128.25
CA MET A 338 -18.68 -71.21 -129.55
C MET A 338 -17.58 -72.14 -130.10
N GLN A 339 -16.30 -71.80 -129.90
CA GLN A 339 -15.20 -72.70 -130.28
C GLN A 339 -15.21 -74.00 -129.47
N SER A 340 -15.47 -73.94 -128.16
CA SER A 340 -15.63 -75.14 -127.33
C SER A 340 -16.81 -76.01 -127.80
N LEU A 341 -17.93 -75.39 -128.22
CA LEU A 341 -19.06 -76.12 -128.78
C LEU A 341 -18.71 -76.81 -130.11
N ILE A 342 -17.93 -76.16 -130.97
CA ILE A 342 -17.42 -76.77 -132.22
C ILE A 342 -16.54 -77.99 -131.90
N ASP A 343 -15.65 -77.87 -130.91
CA ASP A 343 -14.76 -78.96 -130.51
C ASP A 343 -15.55 -80.14 -129.94
N ASP A 344 -16.56 -79.88 -129.10
CA ASP A 344 -17.45 -80.91 -128.55
C ASP A 344 -18.27 -81.62 -129.63
N LEU A 345 -18.85 -80.86 -130.56
CA LEU A 345 -19.57 -81.41 -131.72
C LEU A 345 -18.64 -82.26 -132.59
N THR A 346 -17.39 -81.84 -132.77
CA THR A 346 -16.40 -82.59 -133.55
C THR A 346 -15.96 -83.87 -132.83
N ALA A 347 -15.76 -83.83 -131.51
CA ALA A 347 -15.46 -85.00 -130.70
C ALA A 347 -16.59 -86.04 -130.73
N LEU A 348 -17.85 -85.59 -130.79
CA LEU A 348 -19.01 -86.47 -130.92
C LEU A 348 -19.02 -87.29 -132.21
N LYS A 349 -18.23 -86.93 -133.23
CA LYS A 349 -18.10 -87.77 -134.43
C LYS A 349 -17.35 -89.06 -134.14
N THR A 350 -16.35 -89.05 -133.27
CA THR A 350 -15.49 -90.23 -133.02
C THR A 350 -15.78 -90.95 -131.73
N LYS A 351 -16.55 -90.35 -130.82
CA LYS A 351 -16.80 -90.87 -129.46
C LYS A 351 -17.50 -92.23 -129.42
N TYR A 352 -18.44 -92.51 -130.32
CA TYR A 352 -19.26 -93.72 -130.27
C TYR A 352 -18.97 -94.68 -131.42
N GLN A 353 -18.97 -95.98 -131.11
CA GLN A 353 -18.89 -97.06 -132.11
C GLN A 353 -20.06 -98.02 -131.92
N PHE A 354 -20.87 -98.20 -132.97
CA PHE A 354 -22.05 -99.07 -132.92
C PHE A 354 -21.78 -100.40 -133.62
N LYS A 355 -22.29 -101.52 -133.11
CA LYS A 355 -22.11 -102.84 -133.74
C LYS A 355 -23.13 -103.11 -134.86
N SER A 356 -24.37 -102.65 -134.70
CA SER A 356 -25.49 -102.90 -135.60
C SER A 356 -25.38 -102.08 -136.90
N LYS A 357 -25.59 -102.73 -138.06
CA LYS A 357 -25.49 -102.08 -139.38
C LYS A 357 -26.44 -100.88 -139.52
N LYS A 358 -27.66 -100.98 -138.96
CA LYS A 358 -28.64 -99.88 -138.93
C LYS A 358 -28.13 -98.68 -138.14
N HIS A 359 -27.58 -98.88 -136.93
CA HIS A 359 -27.13 -97.77 -136.08
C HIS A 359 -25.79 -97.18 -136.53
N LYS A 360 -24.91 -97.98 -137.16
CA LYS A 360 -23.73 -97.45 -137.86
C LYS A 360 -24.16 -96.49 -138.96
N ALA A 361 -25.12 -96.87 -139.81
CA ALA A 361 -25.64 -96.00 -140.86
C ALA A 361 -26.28 -94.72 -140.30
N LEU A 362 -27.06 -94.85 -139.21
CA LEU A 362 -27.67 -93.69 -138.54
C LEU A 362 -26.61 -92.75 -137.97
N TYR A 363 -25.56 -93.30 -137.36
CA TYR A 363 -24.48 -92.54 -136.78
C TYR A 363 -23.59 -91.87 -137.84
N GLU A 364 -23.37 -92.50 -138.99
CA GLU A 364 -22.74 -91.82 -140.13
C GLU A 364 -23.59 -90.68 -140.68
N ALA A 365 -24.92 -90.84 -140.78
CA ALA A 365 -25.80 -89.73 -141.14
C ALA A 365 -25.74 -88.58 -140.10
N ILE A 366 -25.65 -88.91 -138.80
CA ILE A 366 -25.46 -87.92 -137.74
C ILE A 366 -24.10 -87.23 -137.88
N LYS A 367 -23.01 -87.95 -138.18
CA LYS A 367 -21.69 -87.36 -138.43
C LYS A 367 -21.72 -86.37 -139.60
N GLU A 368 -22.44 -86.68 -140.67
CA GLU A 368 -22.62 -85.74 -141.78
C GLU A 368 -23.39 -84.49 -141.35
N LEU A 369 -24.48 -84.65 -140.59
CA LEU A 369 -25.24 -83.52 -140.06
C LEU A 369 -24.38 -82.64 -139.16
N ILE A 370 -23.64 -83.24 -138.22
CA ILE A 370 -22.69 -82.52 -137.36
C ILE A 370 -21.66 -81.79 -138.20
N THR A 371 -21.12 -82.42 -139.26
CA THR A 371 -20.16 -81.78 -140.15
C THR A 371 -20.77 -80.56 -140.82
N LYS A 372 -21.98 -80.67 -141.36
CA LYS A 372 -22.69 -79.52 -141.95
C LYS A 372 -22.93 -78.41 -140.92
N THR A 373 -23.30 -78.76 -139.69
CA THR A 373 -23.53 -77.78 -138.63
C THR A 373 -22.25 -77.05 -138.24
N VAL A 374 -21.14 -77.78 -138.03
CA VAL A 374 -19.83 -77.17 -137.73
C VAL A 374 -19.40 -76.24 -138.84
N THR A 375 -19.43 -76.69 -140.10
CA THR A 375 -19.04 -75.85 -141.25
C THR A 375 -19.95 -74.63 -141.41
N TYR A 376 -21.24 -74.73 -141.10
CA TYR A 376 -22.15 -73.59 -141.11
C TYR A 376 -21.78 -72.55 -140.04
N VAL A 377 -21.46 -73.00 -138.82
CA VAL A 377 -21.08 -72.12 -137.71
C VAL A 377 -19.73 -71.45 -138.00
N GLU A 378 -18.74 -72.20 -138.49
CA GLU A 378 -17.43 -71.65 -138.92
C GLU A 378 -17.58 -70.64 -140.07
N GLY A 379 -18.55 -70.84 -140.98
CA GLY A 379 -18.84 -69.90 -142.06
C GLY A 379 -19.62 -68.64 -141.64
N LYS A 380 -20.11 -68.59 -140.40
CA LYS A 380 -20.94 -67.50 -139.85
C LYS A 380 -20.25 -66.72 -138.71
N GLN A 381 -19.10 -67.20 -138.25
CA GLN A 381 -18.30 -66.59 -137.19
C GLN A 381 -17.46 -65.40 -137.65
#